data_AF-A0AA37K2D7-F1
#
_entry.id   AF-A0AA37K2D7-F1
#
_cell.length_a   1.000
_cell.length_b   1.000
_cell.length_c   1.000
_cell.angle_alpha   90.00
_cell.angle_beta   90.00
_cell.angle_gamma   90.00
#
_symmetry.space_group_name_H-M   'P 1'
#
loop_
_entity.id
_entity.type
_entity.pdbx_description
1 polymer ?
#
loop_
_entity_poly.entity_id
_entity_poly.type
_entity_poly.pdbx_seq_one_letter_code
_entity_poly.pdbx_strand_id
1 'polypeptide(L)'
;MNYENYHLPANFTDAGKLMGMFQIRNTIESLLISAPILYLCLAFLPFEITTRIIAAMILAVPAGGFALIGINDDCLSRFLGIWWRWRRSRRILTFRGSPSDGRRGQ
;
A
#
# COMPACT_ATOMS: atom_id res chain seq x y z
N MET A 1 14.18 -28.13 34.59
CA MET A 1 14.02 -27.83 33.16
C MET A 1 15.11 -26.86 32.79
N ASN A 2 16.07 -27.28 31.96
CA ASN A 2 17.19 -26.42 31.56
C ASN A 2 16.66 -25.42 30.53
N TYR A 3 16.60 -24.14 30.90
CA TYR A 3 16.16 -23.08 29.99
C TYR A 3 17.36 -22.73 29.10
N GLU A 4 17.47 -23.40 27.97
CA GLU A 4 18.34 -22.99 26.87
C GLU A 4 17.88 -21.59 26.42
N ASN A 5 18.66 -20.57 26.78
CA ASN A 5 18.40 -19.20 26.38
C ASN A 5 18.68 -19.06 24.87
N TYR A 6 17.62 -19.17 24.07
CA TYR A 6 17.69 -18.89 22.64
C TYR A 6 17.87 -17.39 22.42
N HIS A 7 19.09 -16.98 22.08
CA HIS A 7 19.39 -15.60 21.69
C HIS A 7 18.91 -15.36 20.25
N LEU A 8 17.82 -14.59 20.10
CA LEU A 8 17.45 -14.09 18.78
C LEU A 8 18.53 -13.11 18.29
N PRO A 9 19.08 -13.28 17.07
CA PRO A 9 20.02 -12.34 16.52
C PRO A 9 19.34 -10.97 16.34
N ALA A 10 20.07 -9.89 16.59
CA ALA A 10 19.54 -8.52 16.59
C ALA A 10 18.79 -8.13 15.31
N ASN A 11 19.09 -8.77 14.17
CA ASN A 11 18.52 -8.47 12.86
C ASN A 11 17.31 -9.35 12.48
N PHE A 12 16.72 -10.11 13.42
CA PHE A 12 15.59 -11.00 13.11
C PHE A 12 14.35 -10.24 12.60
N THR A 13 14.07 -9.07 13.16
CA THR A 13 12.87 -8.26 12.84
C THR A 13 13.12 -7.25 11.70
N ASP A 14 14.39 -7.05 11.32
CA ASP A 14 14.83 -6.08 10.31
C ASP A 14 14.98 -6.69 8.91
N ALA A 15 14.90 -8.01 8.79
CA ALA A 15 14.96 -8.71 7.51
C ALA A 15 13.84 -8.20 6.58
N GLY A 16 14.18 -7.34 5.61
CA GLY A 16 13.24 -6.76 4.65
C GLY A 16 12.73 -5.35 4.96
N LYS A 17 13.26 -4.67 5.98
CA LYS A 17 12.96 -3.26 6.29
C LYS A 17 14.15 -2.34 5.99
N LEU A 18 13.86 -1.20 5.36
CA LEU A 18 14.75 -0.06 5.18
C LEU A 18 14.89 0.67 6.53
N MET A 19 16.13 0.81 7.01
CA MET A 19 16.47 1.46 8.29
C MET A 19 15.75 0.86 9.52
N GLY A 20 15.31 -0.41 9.43
CA GLY A 20 14.52 -1.09 10.49
C GLY A 20 13.09 -0.56 10.69
N MET A 21 12.72 0.51 9.98
CA MET A 21 11.44 1.21 10.15
C MET A 21 10.45 0.94 9.01
N PHE A 22 10.89 1.02 7.76
CA PHE A 22 9.98 0.98 6.61
C PHE A 22 10.13 -0.31 5.82
N GLN A 23 9.05 -0.98 5.42
CA GLN A 23 9.19 -2.14 4.53
C GLN A 23 9.77 -1.72 3.17
N ILE A 24 10.72 -2.49 2.62
CA ILE A 24 11.35 -2.18 1.32
C ILE A 24 10.31 -2.01 0.20
N ARG A 25 9.27 -2.85 0.21
CA ARG A 25 8.17 -2.78 -0.76
C ARG A 25 7.43 -1.45 -0.68
N ASN A 26 7.21 -0.93 0.53
CA ASN A 26 6.54 0.33 0.73
C ASN A 26 7.42 1.52 0.31
N THR A 27 8.73 1.42 0.54
CA THR A 27 9.71 2.38 0.02
C THR A 27 9.69 2.46 -1.49
N ILE A 28 9.68 1.32 -2.18
CA ILE A 28 9.62 1.27 -3.66
C ILE A 28 8.31 1.89 -4.16
N GLU A 29 7.17 1.52 -3.59
CA GLU A 29 5.87 2.07 -4.00
C GLU A 29 5.76 3.57 -3.75
N SER A 30 6.24 4.05 -2.60
CA SER A 30 6.31 5.48 -2.35
C SER A 30 7.17 6.19 -3.37
N LEU A 31 8.34 5.64 -3.72
CA LEU A 31 9.21 6.24 -4.73
C LEU A 31 8.54 6.31 -6.10
N LEU A 32 7.81 5.25 -6.49
CA LEU A 32 7.05 5.22 -7.73
C LEU A 32 5.92 6.25 -7.78
N ILE A 33 5.39 6.68 -6.62
CA ILE A 33 4.35 7.72 -6.54
C ILE A 33 4.97 9.12 -6.46
N SER A 34 6.02 9.32 -5.65
CA SER A 34 6.61 10.64 -5.42
C SER A 34 7.49 11.11 -6.60
N ALA A 35 8.24 10.21 -7.24
CA ALA A 35 9.11 10.54 -8.37
C ALA A 35 8.37 11.17 -9.57
N PRO A 36 7.24 10.63 -10.06
CA PRO A 36 6.51 11.26 -11.15
C PRO A 36 5.91 12.61 -10.73
N ILE A 37 5.43 12.75 -9.49
CA ILE A 37 4.90 14.03 -8.98
C ILE A 37 6.01 15.10 -9.01
N LEU A 38 7.20 14.77 -8.49
CA LEU A 38 8.37 15.67 -8.53
C LEU A 38 8.73 16.04 -9.97
N TYR A 39 8.84 15.05 -10.86
CA TYR A 39 9.19 15.28 -12.26
C TYR A 39 8.16 16.20 -12.95
N LEU A 40 6.88 15.93 -12.79
CA LEU A 40 5.81 16.71 -13.41
C LEU A 40 5.80 18.16 -12.88
N CYS A 41 5.95 18.37 -11.58
CA CYS A 41 6.01 19.71 -11.00
C CYS A 41 7.24 20.50 -11.45
N LEU A 42 8.39 19.85 -11.66
CA LEU A 42 9.59 20.55 -12.13
C LEU A 42 9.55 20.84 -13.64
N ALA A 43 9.02 19.92 -14.44
CA ALA A 43 8.98 20.01 -15.89
C ALA A 43 7.89 20.97 -16.41
N PHE A 44 6.69 20.94 -15.82
CA PHE A 44 5.52 21.64 -16.39
C PHE A 44 5.20 22.97 -15.75
N LEU A 45 5.76 23.29 -14.57
CA LEU A 45 5.37 24.47 -13.81
C LEU A 45 6.20 25.70 -14.24
N PRO A 46 5.61 26.74 -14.86
CA PRO A 46 6.35 27.87 -15.42
C PRO A 46 6.64 28.97 -14.38
N PHE A 47 7.21 28.62 -13.23
CA PHE A 47 7.59 29.58 -12.18
C PHE A 47 9.11 29.66 -11.96
N GLU A 48 9.56 30.48 -11.03
CA GLU A 48 10.94 30.46 -10.52
C GLU A 48 11.29 29.09 -9.91
N ILE A 49 12.57 28.68 -10.02
CA ILE A 49 13.02 27.34 -9.57
C ILE A 49 12.67 27.07 -8.10
N THR A 50 12.79 28.08 -7.25
CA THR A 50 12.46 28.01 -5.82
C THR A 50 10.98 27.66 -5.61
N THR A 51 10.07 28.34 -6.31
CA THR A 51 8.63 28.09 -6.20
C THR A 51 8.27 26.72 -6.78
N ARG A 52 8.92 26.28 -7.86
CA ARG A 52 8.73 24.93 -8.41
C ARG A 52 9.12 23.86 -7.40
N ILE A 53 10.26 24.01 -6.73
CA ILE A 53 10.74 23.06 -5.72
C ILE A 53 9.79 23.04 -4.51
N ILE A 54 9.38 24.20 -4.00
CA ILE A 54 8.44 24.28 -2.86
C ILE A 54 7.11 23.61 -3.21
N ALA A 55 6.53 23.91 -4.37
CA ALA A 55 5.29 23.29 -4.82
C ALA A 55 5.44 21.77 -5.00
N ALA A 56 6.55 21.32 -5.59
CA ALA A 56 6.84 19.90 -5.78
C ALA A 56 6.95 19.18 -4.42
N MET A 57 7.60 19.78 -3.43
CA MET A 57 7.72 19.21 -2.08
C MET A 57 6.39 19.17 -1.35
N ILE A 58 5.57 20.22 -1.45
CA ILE A 58 4.23 20.25 -0.83
C ILE A 58 3.35 19.11 -1.35
N LEU A 59 3.54 18.66 -2.60
CA LEU A 59 2.76 17.55 -3.16
C LEU A 59 3.43 16.19 -2.95
N ALA A 60 4.74 16.11 -3.19
CA ALA A 60 5.48 14.85 -3.13
C ALA A 60 5.67 14.33 -1.71
N VAL A 61 5.87 15.20 -0.72
CA VAL A 61 6.07 14.80 0.69
C VAL A 61 4.83 14.14 1.28
N PRO A 62 3.62 14.74 1.24
CA PRO A 62 2.43 14.07 1.78
C PRO A 62 2.05 12.83 0.97
N ALA A 63 2.18 12.85 -0.36
CA ALA A 63 1.88 11.68 -1.19
C ALA A 63 2.85 10.52 -0.91
N GLY A 64 4.16 10.80 -0.87
CA GLY A 64 5.20 9.83 -0.55
C GLY A 64 5.12 9.36 0.90
N GLY A 65 4.88 10.28 1.85
CA GLY A 65 4.69 9.95 3.26
C GLY A 65 3.50 9.01 3.49
N PHE A 66 2.36 9.29 2.85
CA PHE A 66 1.19 8.41 2.89
C PHE A 66 1.51 7.02 2.31
N ALA A 67 2.20 6.99 1.17
CA ALA A 67 2.64 5.73 0.58
C ALA A 67 3.66 4.99 1.47
N LEU A 68 4.59 5.68 2.15
CA LEU A 68 5.58 5.09 3.07
C LEU A 68 5.00 4.57 4.39
N ILE A 69 3.90 5.15 4.87
CA ILE A 69 3.19 4.63 6.04
C ILE A 69 2.40 3.37 5.64
N GLY A 70 1.86 3.34 4.42
CA GLY A 70 1.01 2.24 3.96
C GLY A 70 -0.34 2.22 4.68
N ILE A 71 -1.10 1.14 4.49
CA ILE A 71 -2.43 0.97 5.08
C ILE A 71 -2.48 -0.39 5.77
N ASN A 72 -2.72 -0.43 7.09
CA ASN A 72 -2.78 -1.66 7.89
C ASN A 72 -1.53 -2.56 7.74
N ASP A 73 -0.32 -1.98 7.84
CA ASP A 73 0.97 -2.68 7.67
C ASP A 73 1.22 -3.31 6.28
N ASP A 74 0.31 -3.11 5.33
CA ASP A 74 0.42 -3.54 3.94
C ASP A 74 0.81 -2.37 3.02
N CYS A 75 1.53 -2.70 1.95
CA CYS A 75 1.89 -1.74 0.90
C CYS A 75 0.65 -1.27 0.12
N LEU A 76 0.67 -0.03 -0.38
CA LEU A 76 -0.45 0.59 -1.09
C LEU A 76 -0.91 -0.22 -2.32
N SER A 77 -0.01 -0.90 -3.01
CA SER A 77 -0.35 -1.76 -4.16
C SER A 77 -1.21 -2.96 -3.77
N ARG A 78 -1.01 -3.54 -2.58
CA ARG A 78 -1.84 -4.64 -2.06
C ARG A 78 -3.23 -4.13 -1.74
N PHE A 79 -3.31 -2.98 -1.08
CA PHE A 79 -4.58 -2.32 -0.82
C PHE A 79 -5.32 -2.04 -2.14
N LEU A 80 -4.64 -1.46 -3.13
CA LEU A 80 -5.23 -1.15 -4.44
C LEU A 80 -5.69 -2.41 -5.16
N GLY A 81 -4.92 -3.50 -5.10
CA GLY A 81 -5.29 -4.79 -5.67
C GLY A 81 -6.53 -5.41 -5.03
N ILE A 82 -6.63 -5.37 -3.70
CA ILE A 82 -7.82 -5.82 -2.96
C ILE A 82 -9.01 -4.93 -3.31
N TRP A 83 -8.83 -3.62 -3.28
CA TRP A 83 -9.87 -2.64 -3.64
C TRP A 83 -10.38 -2.86 -5.07
N TRP A 84 -9.48 -3.09 -6.03
CA TRP A 84 -9.84 -3.31 -7.42
C TRP A 84 -10.58 -4.64 -7.62
N ARG A 85 -10.12 -5.72 -6.97
CA ARG A 85 -10.83 -7.01 -6.96
C ARG A 85 -12.22 -6.85 -6.35
N TRP A 86 -12.32 -6.21 -5.19
CA TRP A 86 -13.60 -5.89 -4.56
C TRP A 86 -14.50 -5.07 -5.50
N ARG A 87 -13.96 -4.02 -6.14
CA ARG A 87 -14.70 -3.15 -7.06
C ARG A 87 -15.25 -3.92 -8.26
N ARG A 88 -14.51 -4.90 -8.79
CA ARG A 88 -14.94 -5.80 -9.86
C ARG A 88 -15.96 -6.84 -9.37
N SER A 89 -15.71 -7.49 -8.23
CA SER A 89 -16.60 -8.53 -7.67
C SER A 89 -17.91 -7.99 -7.11
N ARG A 90 -18.01 -6.68 -6.81
CA ARG A 90 -19.28 -5.99 -6.49
C ARG A 90 -20.31 -6.07 -7.63
N ARG A 91 -19.91 -6.47 -8.83
CA ARG A 91 -20.81 -6.67 -9.98
C ARG A 91 -21.44 -8.07 -10.05
N ILE A 92 -21.15 -8.98 -9.12
CA ILE A 92 -21.71 -10.34 -9.12
C ILE A 92 -22.47 -10.57 -7.80
N LEU A 93 -23.65 -9.96 -7.71
CA LEU A 93 -24.72 -10.44 -6.83
C LEU A 93 -25.45 -11.55 -7.58
N THR A 94 -24.82 -12.73 -7.74
CA THR A 94 -25.59 -13.92 -8.09
C THR A 94 -26.42 -14.28 -6.86
N PHE A 95 -27.69 -13.89 -6.89
CA PHE A 95 -28.74 -14.49 -6.10
C PHE A 95 -28.66 -16.01 -6.32
N ARG A 96 -28.00 -16.74 -5.41
CA ARG A 96 -28.17 -18.18 -5.32
C ARG A 96 -29.62 -18.34 -4.88
N GLY A 97 -30.48 -18.71 -5.83
CA GLY A 97 -31.89 -18.94 -5.58
C GLY A 97 -32.07 -19.73 -4.29
N SER A 98 -33.00 -19.27 -3.46
CA SER A 98 -33.51 -20.05 -2.33
C SER A 98 -33.77 -21.47 -2.85
N PRO A 99 -33.30 -22.53 -2.16
CA PRO A 99 -33.77 -23.86 -2.50
C PRO A 99 -35.29 -23.80 -2.36
N SER A 100 -36.00 -23.96 -3.48
CA SER A 100 -37.40 -24.32 -3.43
C SER A 100 -37.39 -25.70 -2.80
N ASP A 101 -37.76 -25.76 -1.52
CA ASP A 101 -38.10 -27.00 -0.84
C ASP A 101 -39.38 -27.55 -1.48
N GLY A 102 -39.18 -28.10 -2.68
CA GLY A 102 -40.17 -28.75 -3.48
C GLY A 102 -40.39 -30.12 -2.89
N ARG A 103 -41.51 -30.24 -2.16
CA ARG A 103 -42.32 -31.45 -2.03
C ARG A 103 -41.54 -32.76 -1.90
N ARG A 104 -41.43 -33.25 -0.67
CA ARG A 104 -41.50 -34.70 -0.43
C ARG A 104 -42.83 -35.03 0.25
N GLY A 105 -43.84 -35.25 -0.59
CA GLY A 105 -44.86 -36.24 -0.30
C GLY A 105 -44.42 -37.55 -0.93
N GLN A 106 -44.15 -38.54 -0.09
CA GLN A 106 -44.35 -39.99 -0.24
C GLN A 106 -43.60 -40.71 0.88
#